data_AF-A0AB73GZX0-F1
#
_entry.id   AF-A0AB73GZX0-F1
#
_cell.length_a   1.000
_cell.length_b   1.000
_cell.length_c   1.000
_cell.angle_alpha   90.00
_cell.angle_beta   90.00
_cell.angle_gamma   90.00
#
_symmetry.space_group_name_H-M   'P 1'
#
loop_
_entity.id
_entity.type
_entity.pdbx_description
1 polymer ?
#
loop_
_entity_poly.entity_id
_entity_poly.type
_entity_poly.pdbx_seq_one_letter_code
_entity_poly.pdbx_strand_id
1 'polypeptide(L)' 'MNTLRLPYQTLSPDAYKGFGITKKALEKSSLGKPLIELVYLRVSQLNGAPSAWKCTPLRYAPAACPTPSWTAWQGGG' A
#
# COMPACT_ATOMS: atom_id res chain seq x y z
N MET A 1 -6.83 6.57 13.50
CA MET A 1 -5.76 5.57 13.26
C MET A 1 -6.21 4.28 13.91
N ASN A 2 -6.33 3.20 13.16
CA ASN A 2 -6.79 1.91 13.67
C ASN A 2 -5.57 1.13 14.17
N THR A 3 -5.51 0.82 15.47
CA THR A 3 -4.45 0.00 16.04
C THR A 3 -4.49 -1.38 15.39
N LEU A 4 -3.35 -1.89 14.91
CA LEU A 4 -3.28 -3.24 14.37
C LEU A 4 -3.72 -4.22 15.47
N ARG A 5 -4.73 -5.05 15.18
CA ARG A 5 -5.16 -6.10 16.11
C ARG A 5 -4.00 -7.03 16.48
N LEU A 6 -3.09 -7.26 15.52
CA LEU A 6 -1.87 -8.06 15.67
C LEU A 6 -0.74 -7.46 14.80
N PRO A 7 0.49 -7.28 15.33
CA PRO A 7 1.62 -6.75 14.57
C PRO A 7 2.29 -7.86 13.73
N TYR A 8 1.79 -8.10 12.52
CA TYR A 8 2.26 -9.20 11.66
C TYR A 8 3.75 -9.11 11.29
N GLN A 9 4.33 -7.90 11.27
CA GLN A 9 5.73 -7.68 10.97
C GLN A 9 6.67 -8.34 12.00
N THR A 10 6.27 -8.39 13.27
CA THR A 10 7.05 -9.01 14.36
C THR A 10 6.62 -10.45 14.61
N LEU A 11 5.33 -10.76 14.42
CA LEU A 11 4.80 -12.12 14.63
C LEU A 11 5.27 -13.12 13.58
N SER A 12 5.46 -12.69 12.33
CA SER A 12 5.96 -13.57 11.26
C SER A 12 6.81 -12.79 10.25
N PRO A 13 8.07 -12.48 10.60
CA PRO A 13 8.94 -11.65 9.76
C PRO A 13 9.24 -12.29 8.40
N ASP A 14 9.39 -13.62 8.34
CA ASP A 14 9.65 -14.34 7.09
C ASP A 14 8.44 -14.33 6.15
N ALA A 15 7.22 -14.47 6.69
CA ALA A 15 6.02 -14.32 5.89
C ALA A 15 5.86 -12.87 5.41
N TYR A 16 6.14 -11.89 6.28
CA TYR A 16 6.09 -10.47 5.92
C TYR A 16 7.10 -10.11 4.82
N LYS A 17 8.29 -10.72 4.84
CA LYS A 17 9.32 -10.57 3.80
C LYS A 17 8.80 -10.98 2.42
N GLY A 18 7.95 -12.01 2.35
CA GLY A 18 7.29 -12.43 1.11
C GLY A 18 6.48 -11.30 0.45
N PHE A 19 5.70 -10.55 1.23
CA PHE A 19 4.97 -9.38 0.71
C PHE A 19 5.90 -8.31 0.15
N GLY A 20 7.02 -8.05 0.83
CA GLY A 20 8.03 -7.09 0.37
C GLY A 20 8.71 -7.50 -0.94
N ILE A 21 9.00 -8.80 -1.11
CA ILE A 21 9.60 -9.34 -2.34
C ILE A 21 8.61 -9.22 -3.51
N THR A 22 7.35 -9.61 -3.31
CA THR A 22 6.30 -9.51 -4.34
C THR A 22 6.10 -8.07 -4.80
N LYS A 23 6.06 -7.11 -3.86
CA LYS A 23 5.99 -5.68 -4.21
C LYS A 23 7.16 -5.24 -5.07
N LYS A 24 8.39 -5.59 -4.69
CA LYS A 24 9.61 -5.25 -5.46
C LYS A 24 9.62 -5.87 -6.85
N ALA A 25 9.12 -7.09 -7.00
CA ALA A 25 8.99 -7.74 -8.30
C ALA A 25 7.99 -7.00 -9.19
N LEU A 26 6.86 -6.58 -8.61
CA LEU A 26 5.83 -5.83 -9.32
C LEU A 26 6.32 -4.45 -9.77
N GLU A 27 7.06 -3.73 -8.92
CA GLU A 27 7.67 -2.43 -9.26
C GLU A 27 8.67 -2.50 -10.42
N LYS A 28 9.31 -3.66 -10.63
CA LYS A 28 10.25 -3.91 -11.74
C LYS A 28 9.58 -4.48 -13.00
N SER A 29 8.27 -4.77 -12.94
CA SER A 29 7.55 -5.34 -14.06
C SER A 29 7.30 -4.30 -15.17
N SER A 30 7.00 -4.78 -16.37
CA SER A 30 6.61 -3.95 -17.52
C SER A 30 5.24 -3.27 -17.35
N LEU A 31 4.49 -3.58 -16.28
CA LEU A 31 3.14 -3.04 -16.05
C LEU A 31 3.17 -1.54 -15.70
N GLY A 32 4.27 -1.07 -15.11
CA GLY A 32 4.42 0.33 -14.70
C GLY A 32 3.61 0.71 -13.46
N LYS A 33 4.16 1.67 -12.71
CA LYS A 33 3.61 2.11 -11.42
C LYS A 33 2.13 2.56 -11.46
N PRO A 34 1.65 3.31 -12.47
CA PRO A 34 0.26 3.76 -12.51
C PRO A 34 -0.78 2.63 -12.56
N LEU A 35 -0.53 1.58 -13.36
CA LEU A 35 -1.43 0.44 -13.45
C LEU A 35 -1.41 -0.39 -12.17
N ILE A 36 -0.25 -0.55 -11.54
CA ILE A 36 -0.10 -1.23 -10.25
C ILE A 36 -0.94 -0.53 -9.16
N GLU A 37 -0.88 0.80 -9.10
CA GLU A 37 -1.65 1.60 -8.13
C GLU A 37 -3.17 1.51 -8.39
N LEU A 38 -3.60 1.51 -9.66
CA LEU A 38 -5.01 1.33 -10.02
C LEU A 38 -5.55 -0.05 -9.65
N VAL A 39 -4.78 -1.12 -9.89
CA VAL A 39 -5.16 -2.48 -9.48
C VAL A 39 -5.26 -2.57 -7.96
N TYR A 40 -4.28 -2.03 -7.25
CA TYR A 40 -4.28 -2.02 -5.78
C TYR A 40 -5.49 -1.25 -5.22
N LEU A 41 -5.82 -0.10 -5.81
CA LEU A 41 -7.01 0.68 -5.48
C LEU A 41 -8.28 -0.14 -5.68
N ARG A 42 -8.43 -0.79 -6.84
CA ARG A 42 -9.64 -1.56 -7.15
C ARG A 42 -9.82 -2.77 -6.22
N VAL A 43 -8.75 -3.52 -5.97
CA VAL A 43 -8.77 -4.67 -5.05
C VAL A 43 -9.14 -4.23 -3.63
N SER A 44 -8.61 -3.08 -3.18
CA SER A 44 -8.92 -2.54 -1.85
C SER A 44 -10.38 -2.11 -1.71
N GLN A 45 -10.94 -1.48 -2.76
CA GLN A 45 -12.37 -1.11 -2.81
C GLN A 45 -13.28 -2.34 -2.73
N LEU A 46 -12.93 -3.43 -3.43
CA LEU A 46 -13.69 -4.68 -3.41
C LEU A 46 -13.65 -5.37 -2.04
N ASN A 47 -12.51 -5.34 -1.36
CA ASN A 47 -12.32 -6.02 -0.09
C ASN A 47 -12.80 -5.23 1.14
N GLY A 48 -13.35 -4.02 0.94
CA GLY A 48 -13.86 -3.18 2.03
C GLY A 48 -12.80 -2.78 3.08
N ALA A 49 -11.51 -2.96 2.78
CA ALA A 49 -10.44 -2.77 3.74
C ALA A 49 -10.04 -1.29 3.86
N PRO A 50 -10.06 -0.70 5.06
CA PRO A 50 -9.80 0.72 5.23
C PRO A 50 -8.31 1.13 5.14
N SER A 51 -7.38 0.19 5.02
CA SER A 51 -5.95 0.50 5.13
C SER A 51 -5.33 1.15 3.89
N ALA A 52 -6.08 1.28 2.78
CA ALA A 52 -5.60 1.85 1.51
C ALA A 52 -6.28 3.17 1.09
N TRP A 53 -7.25 3.70 1.85
CA TRP A 53 -7.92 4.98 1.49
C TRP A 53 -7.22 6.24 1.99
N LYS A 54 -5.95 6.15 2.39
CA LYS A 54 -5.10 7.34 2.41
C LYS A 54 -4.53 7.54 1.02
N CYS A 55 -5.37 8.14 0.19
CA CYS A 55 -5.10 8.84 -1.07
C CYS A 55 -3.70 8.64 -1.68
N THR A 56 -3.49 7.58 -2.44
CA THR A 56 -2.58 7.68 -3.58
C THR A 56 -3.19 8.72 -4.52
N PRO A 57 -2.48 9.82 -4.84
CA PRO A 57 -2.98 10.73 -5.86
C PRO A 57 -2.97 9.93 -7.15
N LEU A 58 -4.15 9.52 -7.63
CA LEU A 58 -4.32 9.46 -9.07
C LEU A 58 -3.88 10.84 -9.56
N ARG A 59 -2.79 10.87 -10.32
CA ARG A 59 -2.22 12.08 -10.93
C ARG A 59 -3.21 12.86 -11.82
N TYR A 60 -4.46 12.37 -11.90
CA TYR A 60 -5.60 12.86 -12.66
C TYR A 60 -6.70 13.55 -11.81
N ALA A 61 -6.58 13.63 -10.48
CA ALA A 61 -7.55 14.36 -9.63
C ALA A 61 -6.89 15.06 -8.43
N PRO A 62 -6.26 16.24 -8.64
CA PRO A 62 -5.35 16.85 -7.66
C PRO A 62 -5.99 17.58 -6.45
N ALA A 63 -7.32 17.64 -6.31
CA ALA A 63 -7.94 18.66 -5.46
C ALA A 63 -8.45 18.24 -4.06
N ALA A 64 -8.26 17.00 -3.58
CA ALA A 64 -9.01 16.57 -2.39
C ALA A 64 -8.28 15.72 -1.33
N CYS A 65 -6.94 15.64 -1.29
CA CYS A 65 -6.29 14.94 -0.17
C CYS A 65 -4.97 15.57 0.28
N PRO A 66 -4.72 15.71 1.60
CA PRO A 66 -3.39 15.92 2.12
C PRO A 66 -2.53 14.69 1.79
N THR A 67 -1.36 14.93 1.20
CA THR A 67 -0.38 13.90 0.82
C THR A 67 -0.15 12.90 1.95
N PRO A 68 -0.45 11.61 1.77
CA PRO A 68 0.13 10.59 2.61
C PRO A 68 1.49 10.25 2.02
N SER A 69 2.54 10.67 2.71
CA SER A 69 3.85 10.09 2.50
C SER A 69 3.75 8.59 2.83
N TRP A 70 4.22 7.75 1.92
CA TRP A 70 4.26 6.28 2.09
C TRP A 70 5.10 5.82 3.30
N THR A 71 5.71 6.76 4.03
CA THR A 71 6.46 6.55 5.28
C THR A 71 5.64 5.91 6.40
N ALA A 72 4.30 5.99 6.38
CA ALA A 72 3.50 5.37 7.46
C ALA A 72 3.48 3.82 7.45
N TRP A 73 3.96 3.18 6.37
CA TRP A 73 4.16 1.72 6.29
C TRP A 73 5.64 1.30 6.33
N GLN A 74 6.58 2.25 6.24
CA GLN A 74 7.97 2.03 6.63
C GLN A 74 8.03 2.32 8.13
N GLY A 75 7.94 1.27 8.96
CA GLY A 75 8.09 1.46 10.39
C GLY A 75 9.37 2.23 10.71
N GLY A 76 9.21 3.30 11.49
CA GLY A 76 10.22 3.86 12.39
C GLY A 76 11.54 4.29 11.77
N GLY A 77 11.65 5.60 11.58
CA GLY A 77 12.86 6.38 11.31
C GLY A 77 12.48 7.83 11.10
#